data_AF-A0A2A9PC82-F1
#
_entry.id   AF-A0A2A9PC82-F1
#
_cell.length_a   1.000
_cell.length_b   1.000
_cell.length_c   1.000
_cell.angle_alpha   90.00
_cell.angle_beta   90.00
_cell.angle_gamma   90.00
#
_symmetry.space_group_name_H-M   'P 1'
#
loop_
_entity.id
_entity.type
_entity.pdbx_description
1 polymer ?
#
loop_
_entity_poly.entity_id
_entity_poly.type
_entity_poly.pdbx_seq_one_letter_code
_entity_poly.pdbx_strand_id
1 'polypeptide(L)'
;MESDIKQDKAQSAQNPSSQTVSVPENTPVDDLLMEKKRYPGAESWAPDEERLFAILFSRQERPLLPPHWDIDFRDIPMAPSIFGLTPTHRPIIFAHSPKEFQATTALIRLIDLTKNVRTAIQTGKRAKASWHMKKTIERYVSWAAEDGGYLNLDYVPNIVVDVVDDGLDEDRIIGHVERRMRALARLQRQFLRVDRDVDFWDVDHQRALHPGLSVSALLVEKHMPGLGEEDDDGTADYKRLRKATKIKREPTQTRRDDKTGRLRDEKPVTESNDYDALGERHLHRQTTLGPPEPSCLSPPPARRLRPLHPANLGPPSHRRLGQGRSVWNALTVAIAVCLARDELMARADDFDPSAVVEESDPDA
;
A
#
# COMPACT_ATOMS: atom_id res chain seq x y z
N MET A 1 70.62 21.20 -47.67
CA MET A 1 71.44 19.98 -47.58
C MET A 1 70.54 18.94 -46.93
N GLU A 2 69.63 18.30 -47.67
CA GLU A 2 69.92 17.16 -48.59
C GLU A 2 70.75 16.12 -47.84
N SER A 3 70.32 14.87 -47.65
CA SER A 3 69.62 13.93 -48.55
C SER A 3 69.15 12.74 -47.69
N ASP A 4 67.91 12.25 -47.76
CA ASP A 4 67.36 11.31 -48.77
C ASP A 4 68.12 9.99 -48.96
N ILE A 5 67.42 8.87 -48.72
CA ILE A 5 67.33 7.60 -49.49
C ILE A 5 66.18 6.79 -48.80
N LYS A 6 64.95 6.75 -49.35
CA LYS A 6 64.40 5.82 -50.38
C LYS A 6 64.50 4.34 -49.94
N GLN A 7 63.46 3.50 -49.91
CA GLN A 7 62.37 3.18 -50.86
C GLN A 7 61.36 2.26 -50.11
N ASP A 8 60.05 2.52 -50.13
CA ASP A 8 59.00 2.07 -51.07
C ASP A 8 58.37 0.67 -50.85
N LYS A 9 57.03 0.72 -50.83
CA LYS A 9 56.02 -0.26 -51.28
C LYS A 9 55.57 -1.44 -50.40
N ALA A 10 54.31 -1.24 -49.93
CA ALA A 10 53.10 -1.97 -50.34
C ALA A 10 52.65 -3.25 -49.60
N GLN A 11 51.44 -3.11 -49.04
CA GLN A 11 50.29 -4.03 -49.05
C GLN A 11 50.14 -5.13 -47.98
N SER A 12 49.02 -4.98 -47.27
CA SER A 12 48.07 -6.02 -46.81
C SER A 12 48.43 -6.89 -45.60
N ALA A 13 47.78 -6.59 -44.46
CA ALA A 13 47.38 -7.57 -43.43
C ALA A 13 46.41 -6.88 -42.46
N GLN A 14 45.10 -7.17 -42.55
CA GLN A 14 44.37 -8.05 -41.63
C GLN A 14 44.10 -7.44 -40.24
N ASN A 15 42.82 -7.15 -40.00
CA ASN A 15 42.21 -6.93 -38.69
C ASN A 15 42.61 -8.01 -37.69
N PRO A 16 42.92 -7.65 -36.43
CA PRO A 16 42.75 -8.54 -35.31
C PRO A 16 41.60 -8.06 -34.41
N SER A 17 40.48 -8.80 -34.55
CA SER A 17 39.73 -9.41 -33.46
C SER A 17 39.24 -8.54 -32.30
N SER A 18 37.92 -8.30 -32.34
CA SER A 18 37.00 -8.19 -31.22
C SER A 18 37.46 -8.92 -29.97
N GLN A 19 37.93 -8.17 -28.97
CA GLN A 19 37.95 -8.64 -27.60
C GLN A 19 36.52 -8.51 -27.06
N THR A 20 35.79 -9.61 -27.18
CA THR A 20 34.61 -9.87 -26.37
C THR A 20 35.02 -9.79 -24.91
N VAL A 21 34.64 -8.70 -24.24
CA VAL A 21 34.72 -8.56 -22.79
C VAL A 21 33.78 -9.60 -22.20
N SER A 22 34.35 -10.70 -21.72
CA SER A 22 33.62 -11.74 -20.99
C SER A 22 33.24 -11.18 -19.63
N VAL A 23 32.00 -10.69 -19.54
CA VAL A 23 31.32 -10.33 -18.30
C VAL A 23 30.93 -11.62 -17.57
N PRO A 24 31.41 -11.89 -16.34
CA PRO A 24 30.83 -12.93 -15.50
C PRO A 24 29.82 -12.27 -14.55
N GLU A 25 28.61 -12.02 -15.05
CA GLU A 25 27.51 -11.42 -14.27
C GLU A 25 26.24 -12.26 -14.46
N ASN A 26 26.31 -13.53 -14.05
CA ASN A 26 25.19 -14.46 -14.03
C ASN A 26 24.79 -14.76 -12.58
N THR A 27 24.09 -13.84 -11.92
CA THR A 27 23.02 -14.29 -11.03
C THR A 27 21.85 -14.65 -11.95
N PRO A 28 21.37 -15.91 -11.99
CA PRO A 28 20.68 -16.39 -13.18
C PRO A 28 19.31 -15.72 -13.26
N VAL A 29 19.08 -14.93 -14.31
CA VAL A 29 17.73 -14.47 -14.70
C VAL A 29 16.76 -15.66 -14.71
N ASP A 30 17.27 -16.84 -15.05
CA ASP A 30 16.56 -18.12 -14.96
C ASP A 30 16.04 -18.44 -13.55
N ASP A 31 16.81 -18.21 -12.49
CA ASP A 31 16.39 -18.48 -11.11
C ASP A 31 15.25 -17.55 -10.69
N LEU A 32 15.33 -16.27 -11.07
CA LEU A 32 14.28 -15.28 -10.83
C LEU A 32 12.98 -15.70 -11.55
N LEU A 33 13.07 -16.08 -12.81
CA LEU A 33 11.92 -16.52 -13.61
C LEU A 33 11.33 -17.83 -13.06
N MET A 34 12.18 -18.77 -12.62
CA MET A 34 11.73 -20.02 -12.01
C MET A 34 11.04 -19.79 -10.65
N GLU A 35 11.52 -18.84 -9.85
CA GLU A 35 10.83 -18.45 -8.63
C GLU A 35 9.51 -17.71 -8.94
N LYS A 36 9.48 -16.82 -9.94
CA LYS A 36 8.26 -16.12 -10.39
C LYS A 36 7.14 -17.10 -10.78
N LYS A 37 7.47 -18.18 -11.49
CA LYS A 37 6.52 -19.25 -11.89
C LYS A 37 5.83 -19.93 -10.70
N ARG A 38 6.34 -19.81 -9.48
CA ARG A 38 5.71 -20.39 -8.27
C ARG A 38 4.50 -19.58 -7.78
N TYR A 39 4.29 -18.38 -8.31
CA TYR A 39 3.20 -17.49 -7.91
C TYR A 39 2.12 -17.52 -8.99
N PRO A 40 0.95 -18.12 -8.73
CA PRO A 40 -0.17 -18.10 -9.67
C PRO A 40 -0.55 -16.65 -10.02
N GLY A 41 -0.77 -16.38 -11.31
CA GLY A 41 -1.09 -15.03 -11.80
C GLY A 41 0.11 -14.10 -11.97
N ALA A 42 1.34 -14.54 -11.70
CA ALA A 42 2.53 -13.70 -11.90
C ALA A 42 2.80 -13.33 -13.37
N GLU A 43 2.18 -14.03 -14.31
CA GLU A 43 2.23 -13.72 -15.74
C GLU A 43 1.52 -12.41 -16.10
N SER A 44 0.54 -12.00 -15.27
CA SER A 44 -0.23 -10.77 -15.45
C SER A 44 0.16 -9.67 -14.48
N TRP A 45 1.32 -9.78 -13.82
CA TRP A 45 1.81 -8.73 -12.93
C TRP A 45 2.09 -7.44 -13.68
N ALA A 46 1.76 -6.32 -13.05
CA ALA A 46 2.12 -5.01 -13.54
C ALA A 46 3.66 -4.83 -13.50
N PRO A 47 4.25 -3.96 -14.34
CA PRO A 47 5.70 -3.74 -14.35
C PRO A 47 6.29 -3.39 -12.97
N ASP A 48 5.56 -2.63 -12.15
CA ASP A 48 6.01 -2.28 -10.80
C ASP A 48 5.95 -3.45 -9.82
N GLU A 49 5.00 -4.37 -9.98
CA GLU A 49 4.93 -5.61 -9.20
C GLU A 49 6.10 -6.54 -9.55
N GLU A 50 6.41 -6.67 -10.84
CA GLU A 50 7.58 -7.42 -11.30
C GLU A 50 8.89 -6.81 -10.80
N ARG A 51 8.99 -5.48 -10.85
CA ARG A 51 10.15 -4.74 -10.33
C ARG A 51 10.31 -4.93 -8.83
N LEU A 52 9.24 -4.82 -8.05
CA LEU A 52 9.27 -5.08 -6.61
C LEU A 52 9.69 -6.53 -6.32
N PHE A 53 9.15 -7.50 -7.07
CA PHE A 53 9.52 -8.90 -6.93
C PHE A 53 11.01 -9.12 -7.21
N ALA A 54 11.55 -8.56 -8.30
CA ALA A 54 12.97 -8.65 -8.63
C ALA A 54 13.87 -8.03 -7.54
N ILE A 55 13.49 -6.86 -7.00
CA ILE A 55 14.19 -6.23 -5.90
C ILE A 55 14.18 -7.13 -4.66
N LEU A 56 13.01 -7.66 -4.28
CA LEU A 56 12.88 -8.51 -3.10
C LEU A 56 13.64 -9.83 -3.26
N PHE A 57 13.62 -10.42 -4.45
CA PHE A 57 14.37 -11.65 -4.76
C PHE A 57 15.88 -11.43 -4.60
N SER A 58 16.41 -10.35 -5.19
CA SER A 58 17.83 -10.02 -5.18
C SER A 58 18.29 -9.17 -3.98
N ARG A 59 17.43 -8.96 -2.96
CA ARG A 59 17.69 -8.03 -1.84
C ARG A 59 18.96 -8.33 -1.04
N GLN A 60 19.48 -9.56 -1.11
CA GLN A 60 20.69 -9.98 -0.40
C GLN A 60 21.99 -9.77 -1.22
N GLU A 61 21.85 -9.48 -2.51
CA GLU A 61 22.94 -9.42 -3.49
C GLU A 61 23.06 -8.04 -4.15
N ARG A 62 22.28 -7.08 -3.66
CA ARG A 62 22.16 -5.73 -4.20
C ARG A 62 22.43 -4.70 -3.11
N PRO A 63 23.06 -3.55 -3.45
CA PRO A 63 23.10 -2.42 -2.53
C PRO A 63 21.69 -1.90 -2.23
N LEU A 64 21.31 -1.87 -0.96
CA LEU A 64 20.03 -1.33 -0.50
C LEU A 64 20.19 -0.02 0.28
N LEU A 65 21.36 0.18 0.91
CA LEU A 65 21.65 1.28 1.83
C LEU A 65 22.80 2.15 1.30
N PRO A 66 22.83 3.46 1.64
CA PRO A 66 23.95 4.34 1.34
C PRO A 66 25.27 3.82 1.93
N PRO A 67 26.41 3.98 1.23
CA PRO A 67 27.72 3.51 1.72
C PRO A 67 28.11 4.08 3.09
N HIS A 68 27.80 5.36 3.35
CA HIS A 68 28.21 6.02 4.58
C HIS A 68 27.40 5.57 5.81
N TRP A 69 26.24 4.92 5.62
CA TRP A 69 25.47 4.35 6.71
C TRP A 69 26.13 3.13 7.36
N ASP A 70 27.11 2.49 6.71
CA ASP A 70 27.85 1.35 7.30
C ASP A 70 28.35 1.66 8.72
N ILE A 71 28.75 2.92 8.96
CA ILE A 71 29.16 3.43 10.27
C ILE A 71 28.06 3.32 11.34
N ASP A 72 26.82 3.65 11.01
CA ASP A 72 25.69 3.67 11.95
C ASP A 72 25.17 2.26 12.27
N PHE A 73 25.52 1.28 11.45
CA PHE A 73 25.05 -0.10 11.56
C PHE A 73 26.14 -1.11 11.92
N ARG A 74 27.32 -0.66 12.37
CA ARG A 74 28.48 -1.54 12.69
C ARG A 74 28.17 -2.67 13.67
N ASP A 75 27.23 -2.45 14.59
CA ASP A 75 26.82 -3.44 15.60
C ASP A 75 25.67 -4.35 15.14
N ILE A 76 25.18 -4.16 13.90
CA ILE A 76 24.09 -4.93 13.31
C ILE A 76 24.69 -5.87 12.24
N PRO A 77 24.43 -7.19 12.31
CA PRO A 77 25.05 -8.16 11.40
C PRO A 77 24.43 -8.07 9.99
N MET A 78 24.96 -7.16 9.19
CA MET A 78 24.61 -6.97 7.78
C MET A 78 25.77 -7.37 6.87
N ALA A 79 25.44 -7.87 5.68
CA ALA A 79 26.46 -8.16 4.67
C ALA A 79 27.01 -6.83 4.11
N PRO A 80 28.33 -6.63 3.98
CA PRO A 80 28.89 -5.37 3.48
C PRO A 80 28.37 -4.94 2.10
N SER A 81 27.99 -5.92 1.26
CA SER A 81 27.40 -5.69 -0.07
C SER A 81 26.09 -4.92 -0.06
N ILE A 82 25.41 -4.81 1.09
CA ILE A 82 24.18 -4.03 1.22
C ILE A 82 24.46 -2.52 1.21
N PHE A 83 25.65 -2.10 1.63
CA PHE A 83 26.09 -0.72 1.66
C PHE A 83 26.87 -0.43 0.39
N GLY A 84 26.32 0.39 -0.51
CA GLY A 84 27.00 0.57 -1.78
C GLY A 84 26.28 1.42 -2.79
N LEU A 85 27.04 1.78 -3.82
CA LEU A 85 26.54 2.31 -5.08
C LEU A 85 27.13 1.39 -6.15
N THR A 86 26.28 0.73 -6.95
CA THR A 86 26.74 0.11 -8.18
C THR A 86 26.27 0.95 -9.37
N PRO A 87 26.94 0.87 -10.54
CA PRO A 87 26.48 1.57 -11.74
C PRO A 87 25.04 1.20 -12.13
N THR A 88 24.65 -0.04 -11.82
CA THR A 88 23.35 -0.63 -12.15
C THR A 88 22.28 -0.39 -11.09
N HIS A 89 22.67 -0.28 -9.82
CA HIS A 89 21.76 -0.29 -8.69
C HIS A 89 22.11 0.79 -7.68
N ARG A 90 21.16 1.70 -7.47
CA ARG A 90 21.21 2.68 -6.38
C ARG A 90 20.54 2.14 -5.11
N PRO A 91 20.93 2.64 -3.93
CA PRO A 91 20.23 2.42 -2.67
C PRO A 91 18.74 2.72 -2.82
N ILE A 92 17.93 1.89 -2.18
CA ILE A 92 16.47 2.03 -2.15
C ILE A 92 16.04 2.62 -0.81
N ILE A 93 16.74 2.26 0.26
CA ILE A 93 16.48 2.74 1.61
C ILE A 93 17.50 3.83 1.92
N PHE A 94 17.10 5.09 1.75
CA PHE A 94 17.95 6.27 1.97
C PHE A 94 17.07 7.44 2.44
N ALA A 95 17.67 8.50 2.97
CA ALA A 95 16.97 9.74 3.32
C ALA A 95 16.99 10.72 2.14
N HIS A 96 15.85 11.35 1.84
CA HIS A 96 15.81 12.50 0.92
C HIS A 96 16.08 13.82 1.63
N SER A 97 15.73 13.90 2.91
CA SER A 97 16.04 15.04 3.76
C SER A 97 17.50 14.96 4.27
N PRO A 98 18.10 16.09 4.69
CA PRO A 98 19.41 16.08 5.35
C PRO A 98 19.39 15.41 6.73
N LYS A 99 18.22 14.91 7.20
CA LYS A 99 18.05 14.28 8.51
C LYS A 99 18.43 12.80 8.49
N GLU A 100 19.61 12.46 7.98
CA GLU A 100 20.07 11.06 7.82
C GLU A 100 20.04 10.28 9.14
N PHE A 101 20.38 10.92 10.27
CA PHE A 101 20.31 10.31 11.59
C PHE A 101 18.89 9.84 11.96
N GLN A 102 17.85 10.57 11.54
CA GLN A 102 16.47 10.14 11.78
C GLN A 102 16.12 8.91 10.95
N ALA A 103 16.64 8.84 9.73
CA ALA A 103 16.43 7.70 8.84
C ALA A 103 17.10 6.42 9.37
N THR A 104 18.37 6.50 9.79
CA THR A 104 19.07 5.36 10.38
C THR A 104 18.42 4.93 11.69
N THR A 105 18.00 5.87 12.54
CA THR A 105 17.25 5.59 13.78
C THR A 105 15.91 4.90 13.49
N ALA A 106 15.16 5.35 12.47
CA ALA A 106 13.90 4.74 12.08
C ALA A 106 14.11 3.29 11.62
N LEU A 107 15.16 3.03 10.82
CA LEU A 107 15.49 1.70 10.35
C LEU A 107 15.98 0.77 11.48
N ILE A 108 16.82 1.25 12.40
CA ILE A 108 17.27 0.49 13.58
C ILE A 108 16.05 0.04 14.41
N ARG A 109 15.08 0.94 14.66
CA ARG A 109 13.84 0.60 15.37
C ARG A 109 13.05 -0.51 14.67
N LEU A 110 13.03 -0.51 13.35
CA LEU A 110 12.38 -1.55 12.55
C LEU A 110 13.14 -2.89 12.62
N ILE A 111 14.48 -2.87 12.62
CA ILE A 111 15.33 -4.05 12.81
C ILE A 111 15.10 -4.67 14.20
N ASP A 112 15.07 -3.83 15.23
CA ASP A 112 14.85 -4.24 16.63
C ASP A 112 13.43 -4.75 16.89
N LEU A 113 12.47 -4.47 15.99
CA LEU A 113 11.08 -4.88 16.17
C LEU A 113 10.94 -6.39 16.42
N THR A 114 11.68 -7.21 15.66
CA THR A 114 11.60 -8.67 15.82
C THR A 114 12.09 -9.12 17.20
N LYS A 115 13.13 -8.48 17.73
CA LYS A 115 13.66 -8.73 19.09
C LYS A 115 12.62 -8.34 20.13
N ASN A 116 12.06 -7.13 20.01
CA ASN A 116 11.05 -6.61 20.94
C ASN A 116 9.78 -7.47 20.97
N VAL A 117 9.31 -7.91 19.81
CA VAL A 117 8.16 -8.82 19.68
C VAL A 117 8.45 -10.17 20.31
N ARG A 118 9.63 -10.76 20.04
CA ARG A 118 10.04 -12.03 20.66
C ARG A 118 10.04 -11.92 22.18
N THR A 119 10.65 -10.86 22.72
CA THR A 119 10.67 -10.62 24.17
C THR A 119 9.26 -10.42 24.73
N ALA A 120 8.39 -9.69 24.04
CA ALA A 120 6.99 -9.53 24.46
C ALA A 120 6.24 -10.87 24.52
N ILE A 121 6.44 -11.76 23.54
CA ILE A 121 5.84 -13.09 23.51
C ILE A 121 6.40 -13.95 24.66
N GLN A 122 7.73 -13.99 24.83
CA GLN A 122 8.40 -14.78 25.87
C GLN A 122 8.03 -14.35 27.30
N THR A 123 7.71 -13.07 27.48
CA THR A 123 7.28 -12.51 28.78
C THR A 123 5.76 -12.58 29.00
N GLY A 124 5.03 -13.32 28.16
CA GLY A 124 3.59 -13.53 28.30
C GLY A 124 2.70 -12.37 27.82
N LYS A 125 3.27 -11.35 27.16
CA LYS A 125 2.56 -10.17 26.63
C LYS A 125 2.19 -10.34 25.14
N ARG A 126 1.88 -11.57 24.70
CA ARG A 126 1.61 -11.90 23.29
C ARG A 126 0.50 -11.04 22.68
N ALA A 127 -0.57 -10.76 23.43
CA ALA A 127 -1.69 -9.94 22.94
C ALA A 127 -1.26 -8.51 22.52
N LYS A 128 -0.14 -8.00 23.06
CA LYS A 128 0.39 -6.67 22.69
C LYS A 128 1.36 -6.73 21.50
N ALA A 129 1.82 -7.92 21.11
CA ALA A 129 2.83 -8.07 20.06
C ALA A 129 2.35 -7.50 18.72
N SER A 130 1.15 -7.86 18.27
CA SER A 130 0.58 -7.38 17.00
C SER A 130 0.40 -5.87 17.00
N TRP A 131 -0.04 -5.29 18.13
CA TRP A 131 -0.14 -3.84 18.29
C TRP A 131 1.23 -3.15 18.22
N HIS A 132 2.25 -3.70 18.89
CA HIS A 132 3.61 -3.17 18.83
C HIS A 132 4.20 -3.24 17.42
N MET A 133 3.92 -4.32 16.68
CA MET A 133 4.28 -4.46 15.27
C MET A 133 3.64 -3.37 14.43
N LYS A 134 2.31 -3.24 14.50
CA LYS A 134 1.56 -2.23 13.76
C LYS A 134 2.12 -0.83 14.02
N LYS A 135 2.23 -0.46 15.30
CA LYS A 135 2.70 0.87 15.72
C LYS A 135 4.12 1.19 15.27
N THR A 136 5.00 0.19 15.25
CA THR A 136 6.40 0.40 14.82
C THR A 136 6.49 0.56 13.31
N ILE A 137 5.72 -0.22 12.54
CA ILE A 137 5.66 -0.09 11.08
C ILE A 137 4.97 1.23 10.69
N GLU A 138 3.85 1.59 11.32
CA GLU A 138 3.19 2.90 11.11
C GLU A 138 4.12 4.07 11.40
N ARG A 139 4.96 3.97 12.44
CA ARG A 139 5.98 4.99 12.72
C ARG A 139 7.04 5.09 11.62
N TYR A 140 7.42 3.96 11.02
CA TYR A 140 8.36 3.96 9.88
C TYR A 140 7.71 4.57 8.63
N VAL A 141 6.43 4.28 8.37
CA VAL A 141 5.65 4.92 7.30
C VAL A 141 5.53 6.43 7.53
N SER A 142 5.27 6.86 8.77
CA SER A 142 5.20 8.28 9.14
C SER A 142 6.55 8.99 8.97
N TRP A 143 7.66 8.36 9.34
CA TRP A 143 9.01 8.89 9.04
C TRP A 143 9.20 9.06 7.53
N ALA A 144 8.82 8.06 6.74
CA ALA A 144 8.97 8.14 5.29
C ALA A 144 8.14 9.29 4.70
N ALA A 145 6.93 9.54 5.23
CA ALA A 145 6.12 10.69 4.85
C ALA A 145 6.73 12.04 5.22
N GLU A 146 7.37 12.13 6.39
CA GLU A 146 8.11 13.33 6.79
C GLU A 146 9.32 13.56 5.89
N ASP A 147 10.11 12.51 5.64
CA ASP A 147 11.31 12.55 4.80
C ASP A 147 10.99 12.88 3.34
N GLY A 148 9.84 12.41 2.85
CA GLY A 148 9.32 12.74 1.53
C GLY A 148 8.57 14.07 1.44
N GLY A 149 8.41 14.80 2.55
CA GLY A 149 7.82 16.14 2.56
C GLY A 149 6.30 16.18 2.34
N TYR A 150 5.60 15.04 2.33
CA TYR A 150 4.14 14.97 2.09
C TYR A 150 3.33 14.71 3.36
N LEU A 151 3.97 14.64 4.54
CA LEU A 151 3.26 14.41 5.81
C LEU A 151 2.18 15.47 6.11
N ASN A 152 2.40 16.72 5.69
CA ASN A 152 1.49 17.84 5.95
C ASN A 152 0.54 18.13 4.76
N LEU A 153 0.46 17.22 3.79
CA LEU A 153 -0.44 17.32 2.65
C LEU A 153 -1.63 16.39 2.86
N ASP A 154 -2.77 16.75 2.29
CA ASP A 154 -3.90 15.84 2.13
C ASP A 154 -3.56 14.87 0.99
N TYR A 155 -2.86 13.80 1.34
CA TYR A 155 -2.40 12.77 0.39
C TYR A 155 -3.22 11.49 0.48
N VAL A 156 -3.30 10.78 -0.64
CA VAL A 156 -3.92 9.45 -0.70
C VAL A 156 -2.86 8.39 -0.46
N PRO A 157 -3.01 7.52 0.57
CA PRO A 157 -2.00 6.50 0.84
C PRO A 157 -1.88 5.51 -0.32
N ASN A 158 -0.65 5.12 -0.64
CA ASN A 158 -0.34 4.01 -1.55
C ASN A 158 0.18 2.77 -0.79
N ILE A 159 0.38 2.88 0.53
CA ILE A 159 0.73 1.79 1.43
C ILE A 159 -0.12 1.88 2.71
N VAL A 160 -0.54 0.72 3.21
CA VAL A 160 -1.34 0.61 4.44
C VAL A 160 -0.78 -0.49 5.34
N VAL A 161 -0.87 -0.28 6.65
CA VAL A 161 -0.44 -1.25 7.67
C VAL A 161 -1.67 -1.77 8.37
N ASP A 162 -1.86 -3.08 8.36
CA ASP A 162 -3.02 -3.71 8.97
C ASP A 162 -2.64 -4.87 9.88
N VAL A 163 -3.53 -5.18 10.82
CA VAL A 163 -3.39 -6.32 11.73
C VAL A 163 -4.53 -7.28 11.44
N VAL A 164 -4.16 -8.50 11.07
CA VAL A 164 -5.10 -9.60 10.85
C VAL A 164 -4.95 -10.58 12.01
N ASP A 165 -6.07 -11.06 12.54
CA ASP A 165 -6.12 -11.97 13.68
C ASP A 165 -5.44 -13.32 13.36
N ASP A 166 -4.65 -13.85 14.31
CA ASP A 166 -3.83 -15.05 14.13
C ASP A 166 -4.64 -16.35 14.15
N GLY A 167 -5.93 -16.28 14.47
CA GLY A 167 -6.87 -17.39 14.40
C GLY A 167 -7.66 -17.53 13.08
N LEU A 168 -7.48 -16.62 12.12
CA LEU A 168 -8.18 -16.70 10.84
C LEU A 168 -7.58 -17.79 9.94
N ASP A 169 -8.44 -18.50 9.22
CA ASP A 169 -8.00 -19.40 8.15
C ASP A 169 -7.32 -18.62 7.01
N GLU A 170 -6.50 -19.31 6.22
CA GLU A 170 -5.72 -18.70 5.12
C GLU A 170 -6.63 -17.99 4.11
N ASP A 171 -7.80 -18.56 3.80
CA ASP A 171 -8.75 -17.99 2.84
C ASP A 171 -9.35 -16.67 3.35
N ARG A 172 -9.60 -16.56 4.66
CA ARG A 172 -10.06 -15.33 5.32
C ARG A 172 -8.99 -14.26 5.37
N ILE A 173 -7.73 -14.65 5.61
CA ILE A 173 -6.60 -13.71 5.54
C ILE A 173 -6.48 -13.16 4.11
N ILE A 174 -6.53 -14.03 3.10
CA ILE A 174 -6.50 -13.64 1.68
C ILE A 174 -7.68 -12.72 1.37
N GLY A 175 -8.91 -13.12 1.71
CA GLY A 175 -10.10 -12.31 1.47
C GLY A 175 -10.08 -10.95 2.18
N HIS A 176 -9.43 -10.87 3.35
CA HIS A 176 -9.21 -9.59 4.03
C HIS A 176 -8.22 -8.70 3.29
N VAL A 177 -7.06 -9.24 2.89
CA VAL A 177 -6.05 -8.50 2.12
C VAL A 177 -6.61 -8.04 0.78
N GLU A 178 -7.35 -8.90 0.07
CA GLU A 178 -7.99 -8.54 -1.19
C GLU A 178 -9.01 -7.42 -1.02
N ARG A 179 -9.89 -7.48 -0.02
CA ARG A 179 -10.86 -6.40 0.25
C ARG A 179 -10.16 -5.08 0.55
N ARG A 180 -9.13 -5.10 1.38
CA ARG A 180 -8.30 -3.91 1.67
C ARG A 180 -7.65 -3.36 0.41
N MET A 181 -7.10 -4.21 -0.44
CA MET A 181 -6.43 -3.79 -1.66
C MET A 181 -7.42 -3.23 -2.70
N ARG A 182 -8.61 -3.84 -2.83
CA ARG A 182 -9.69 -3.31 -3.66
C ARG A 182 -10.16 -1.94 -3.15
N ALA A 183 -10.30 -1.76 -1.84
CA ALA A 183 -10.65 -0.47 -1.25
C ALA A 183 -9.61 0.61 -1.55
N LEU A 184 -8.31 0.28 -1.42
CA LEU A 184 -7.22 1.19 -1.77
C LEU A 184 -7.23 1.55 -3.27
N ALA A 185 -7.46 0.57 -4.14
CA ALA A 185 -7.58 0.80 -5.58
C ALA A 185 -8.79 1.68 -5.93
N ARG A 186 -9.93 1.47 -5.27
CA ARG A 186 -11.13 2.33 -5.43
C ARG A 186 -10.85 3.75 -4.97
N LEU A 187 -10.20 3.93 -3.81
CA LEU A 187 -9.79 5.24 -3.29
C LEU A 187 -8.86 5.96 -4.28
N GLN A 188 -7.82 5.28 -4.78
CA GLN A 188 -6.88 5.84 -5.76
C GLN A 188 -7.57 6.24 -7.07
N ARG A 189 -8.46 5.39 -7.60
CA ARG A 189 -9.25 5.72 -8.80
C ARG A 189 -10.14 6.94 -8.59
N GLN A 190 -10.85 7.01 -7.46
CA GLN A 190 -11.71 8.14 -7.13
C GLN A 190 -10.92 9.45 -6.99
N PHE A 191 -9.72 9.39 -6.41
CA PHE A 191 -8.84 10.56 -6.32
C PHE A 191 -8.42 11.10 -7.70
N LEU A 192 -8.13 10.19 -8.64
CA LEU A 192 -7.65 10.52 -9.98
C LEU A 192 -8.78 10.87 -10.98
N ARG A 193 -10.04 10.83 -10.56
CA ARG A 193 -11.17 11.20 -11.44
C ARG A 193 -11.17 12.69 -11.72
N VAL A 194 -11.42 13.04 -12.99
CA VAL A 194 -11.63 14.44 -13.40
C VAL A 194 -12.88 15.03 -12.74
N ASP A 195 -13.90 14.20 -12.52
CA ASP A 195 -15.18 14.55 -11.89
C ASP A 195 -15.22 14.17 -10.38
N ARG A 196 -14.08 14.27 -9.68
CA ARG A 196 -13.96 13.93 -8.25
C ARG A 196 -15.03 14.63 -7.40
N ASP A 197 -15.62 13.88 -6.49
CA ASP A 197 -16.61 14.42 -5.55
C ASP A 197 -15.97 15.52 -4.67
N VAL A 198 -16.73 16.59 -4.43
CA VAL A 198 -16.31 17.69 -3.55
C VAL A 198 -16.13 17.19 -2.11
N ASP A 199 -16.94 16.21 -1.71
CA ASP A 199 -16.88 15.59 -0.39
C ASP A 199 -15.85 14.44 -0.33
N PHE A 200 -14.88 14.37 -1.25
CA PHE A 200 -13.89 13.27 -1.29
C PHE A 200 -13.13 13.12 0.03
N TRP A 201 -12.62 14.22 0.58
CA TRP A 201 -11.87 14.26 1.83
C TRP A 201 -12.75 14.22 3.09
N ASP A 202 -14.07 14.35 2.95
CA ASP A 202 -15.01 14.23 4.09
C ASP A 202 -15.02 12.79 4.61
N VAL A 203 -14.50 12.63 5.82
CA VAL A 203 -14.46 11.36 6.57
C VAL A 203 -15.16 11.48 7.92
N ASP A 204 -16.02 12.47 8.13
CA ASP A 204 -16.63 12.73 9.43
C ASP A 204 -17.50 11.55 9.89
N HIS A 205 -18.20 10.91 8.96
CA HIS A 205 -18.99 9.72 9.23
C HIS A 205 -18.09 8.56 9.69
N GLN A 206 -16.98 8.30 9.00
CA GLN A 206 -16.02 7.25 9.36
C GLN A 206 -15.34 7.59 10.69
N ARG A 207 -15.02 8.86 10.95
CA ARG A 207 -14.42 9.32 12.20
C ARG A 207 -15.38 9.08 13.38
N ALA A 208 -16.67 9.28 13.19
CA ALA A 208 -17.68 8.97 14.20
C ALA A 208 -17.74 7.46 14.53
N LEU A 209 -17.57 6.59 13.53
CA LEU A 209 -17.53 5.14 13.72
C LEU A 209 -16.19 4.63 14.26
N HIS A 210 -15.09 5.27 13.87
CA HIS A 210 -13.73 4.83 14.13
C HIS A 210 -12.83 5.98 14.60
N PRO A 211 -13.07 6.54 15.80
CA PRO A 211 -12.38 7.75 16.27
C PRO A 211 -10.87 7.58 16.48
N GLY A 212 -10.37 6.34 16.56
CA GLY A 212 -8.95 6.03 16.76
C GLY A 212 -8.14 5.83 15.47
N LEU A 213 -8.75 5.95 14.29
CA LEU A 213 -8.05 5.80 13.01
C LEU A 213 -7.48 7.14 12.52
N SER A 214 -6.32 7.09 11.86
CA SER A 214 -5.76 8.24 11.16
C SER A 214 -6.64 8.63 9.96
N VAL A 215 -6.52 9.87 9.47
CA VAL A 215 -7.27 10.35 8.28
C VAL A 215 -7.07 9.42 7.09
N SER A 216 -5.83 9.02 6.81
CA SER A 216 -5.52 8.08 5.72
C SER A 216 -6.20 6.72 5.90
N ALA A 217 -6.28 6.21 7.13
CA ALA A 217 -6.99 4.96 7.42
C ALA A 217 -8.52 5.11 7.30
N LEU A 218 -9.07 6.27 7.68
CA LEU A 218 -10.49 6.60 7.51
C LEU A 218 -10.88 6.72 6.03
N LEU A 219 -10.00 7.27 5.18
CA LEU A 219 -10.22 7.34 3.72
C LEU A 219 -10.29 5.95 3.08
N VAL A 220 -9.44 5.03 3.54
CA VAL A 220 -9.50 3.63 3.09
C VAL A 220 -10.79 2.98 3.58
N GLU A 221 -11.18 3.21 4.84
CA GLU A 221 -12.41 2.67 5.41
C GLU A 221 -13.66 3.16 4.67
N LYS A 222 -13.68 4.44 4.25
CA LYS A 222 -14.76 5.02 3.43
C LYS A 222 -14.98 4.26 2.11
N HIS A 223 -13.94 3.64 1.57
CA HIS A 223 -13.99 2.91 0.30
C HIS A 223 -13.97 1.38 0.46
N MET A 224 -14.09 0.88 1.70
CA MET A 224 -14.22 -0.54 1.95
C MET A 224 -15.57 -1.04 1.38
N PRO A 225 -15.59 -2.11 0.57
CA PRO A 225 -16.85 -2.71 0.13
C PRO A 225 -17.66 -3.14 1.34
N GLY A 226 -18.94 -2.77 1.38
CA GLY A 226 -19.88 -3.34 2.34
C GLY A 226 -19.93 -4.87 2.19
N LEU A 227 -20.18 -5.59 3.30
CA LEU A 227 -20.44 -7.04 3.29
C LEU A 227 -21.75 -7.32 2.54
N GLY A 228 -21.72 -7.30 1.21
CA GLY A 228 -22.88 -7.48 0.34
C GLY A 228 -22.91 -6.62 -0.93
N GLU A 229 -21.99 -5.66 -1.08
CA GLU A 229 -21.82 -4.91 -2.34
C GLU A 229 -20.87 -5.69 -3.26
N GLU A 230 -21.43 -6.70 -3.95
CA GLU A 230 -20.79 -7.26 -5.14
C GLU A 230 -20.64 -6.17 -6.21
N ASP A 231 -19.57 -6.27 -7.00
CA ASP A 231 -19.05 -5.24 -7.90
C ASP A 231 -20.09 -4.70 -8.89
N ASP A 232 -20.84 -3.67 -8.47
CA ASP A 232 -21.59 -2.80 -9.37
C ASP A 232 -20.76 -1.53 -9.62
N ASP A 233 -20.22 -1.46 -10.84
CA ASP A 233 -19.66 -0.26 -11.43
C ASP A 233 -20.79 0.77 -11.65
N GLY A 234 -21.16 1.47 -10.58
CA GLY A 234 -22.36 2.29 -10.58
C GLY A 234 -22.41 3.25 -9.42
N THR A 235 -21.74 4.39 -9.56
CA THR A 235 -21.81 5.51 -8.63
C THR A 235 -23.26 6.03 -8.55
N ALA A 236 -24.11 5.56 -7.63
CA ALA A 236 -25.47 6.10 -7.50
C ALA A 236 -26.13 6.10 -6.11
N ASP A 237 -25.84 5.18 -5.16
CA ASP A 237 -26.79 4.99 -4.06
C ASP A 237 -26.52 5.76 -2.75
N TYR A 238 -25.29 6.20 -2.47
CA TYR A 238 -24.99 6.95 -1.24
C TYR A 238 -25.64 8.35 -1.19
N LYS A 239 -26.04 8.93 -2.34
CA LYS A 239 -26.67 10.27 -2.39
C LYS A 239 -28.12 10.27 -1.90
N ARG A 240 -28.83 9.13 -1.88
CA ARG A 240 -30.23 9.07 -1.43
C ARG A 240 -30.40 9.18 0.09
N LEU A 241 -29.41 8.74 0.88
CA LEU A 241 -29.51 8.77 2.34
C LEU A 241 -29.21 10.17 2.93
N ARG A 242 -28.33 10.97 2.31
CA ARG A 242 -27.99 12.34 2.77
C ARG A 242 -29.11 13.37 2.52
N LYS A 243 -29.96 13.19 1.51
CA LYS A 243 -31.11 14.09 1.29
C LYS A 243 -32.18 13.99 2.39
N ALA A 244 -32.28 12.85 3.07
CA ALA A 244 -33.23 12.66 4.16
C ALA A 244 -32.78 13.32 5.49
N THR A 245 -31.47 13.50 5.68
CA THR A 245 -30.91 14.05 6.93
C THR A 245 -30.68 15.57 6.91
N LYS A 246 -30.57 16.19 5.72
CA LYS A 246 -30.35 17.65 5.59
C LYS A 246 -31.63 18.50 5.67
N ILE A 247 -32.82 17.91 5.56
CA ILE A 247 -34.10 18.64 5.64
C ILE A 247 -34.54 18.95 7.10
N LYS A 248 -33.86 18.42 8.12
CA LYS A 248 -34.30 18.54 9.52
C LYS A 248 -33.47 19.48 10.41
N ARG A 249 -32.72 20.41 9.83
CA ARG A 249 -32.02 21.46 10.59
C ARG A 249 -32.15 22.82 9.92
N GLU A 250 -33.21 23.52 10.27
CA GLU A 250 -33.26 24.99 10.25
C GLU A 250 -33.69 25.52 11.65
N PRO A 251 -33.32 26.76 12.00
CA PRO A 251 -32.93 27.11 13.35
C PRO A 251 -34.05 27.73 14.20
N THR A 252 -34.08 27.36 15.47
CA THR A 252 -34.97 27.92 16.49
C THR A 252 -34.58 29.37 16.80
N GLN A 253 -35.43 30.32 16.41
CA GLN A 253 -35.47 31.67 16.99
C GLN A 253 -36.40 31.71 18.21
N THR A 254 -36.06 32.62 19.10
CA THR A 254 -36.51 32.80 20.47
C THR A 254 -37.90 33.44 20.62
N ARG A 255 -38.63 32.95 21.65
CA ARG A 255 -39.47 33.70 22.62
C ARG A 255 -40.86 34.19 22.16
N ARG A 256 -41.92 33.61 22.76
CA ARG A 256 -42.85 34.28 23.71
C ARG A 256 -43.95 33.33 24.21
N ASP A 257 -44.36 33.60 25.43
CA ASP A 257 -45.33 32.90 26.28
C ASP A 257 -46.75 32.87 25.67
N ASP A 258 -47.52 31.79 25.89
CA ASP A 258 -48.77 31.87 26.66
C ASP A 258 -49.37 30.50 27.05
N LYS A 259 -50.17 30.54 28.13
CA LYS A 259 -50.76 29.44 28.91
C LYS A 259 -51.99 28.76 28.28
N THR A 260 -52.38 27.65 28.94
CA THR A 260 -53.64 26.86 28.90
C THR A 260 -53.58 25.60 28.03
N GLY A 261 -54.06 24.42 28.39
CA GLY A 261 -54.67 23.89 29.61
C GLY A 261 -55.18 22.46 29.32
N ARG A 262 -55.23 21.62 30.36
CA ARG A 262 -56.10 20.42 30.53
C ARG A 262 -55.97 19.16 29.63
N LEU A 263 -55.55 18.08 30.33
CA LEU A 263 -56.28 16.83 30.69
C LEU A 263 -56.60 15.73 29.64
N ARG A 264 -56.28 14.49 30.08
CA ARG A 264 -56.81 13.14 29.74
C ARG A 264 -56.37 12.54 28.40
N ASP A 265 -56.36 11.24 28.17
CA ASP A 265 -56.22 9.97 28.92
C ASP A 265 -56.13 8.90 27.80
N GLU A 266 -55.77 7.67 28.16
CA GLU A 266 -56.06 6.40 27.45
C GLU A 266 -55.11 5.90 26.32
N LYS A 267 -54.49 4.74 26.62
CA LYS A 267 -54.11 3.65 25.70
C LYS A 267 -55.36 2.72 25.47
N PRO A 268 -55.23 1.48 24.94
CA PRO A 268 -54.86 1.00 23.58
C PRO A 268 -55.85 -0.09 23.06
N VAL A 269 -55.90 -0.44 21.76
CA VAL A 269 -56.49 -1.70 21.21
C VAL A 269 -55.86 -1.95 19.82
N THR A 270 -55.02 -2.97 19.58
CA THR A 270 -55.22 -4.38 19.12
C THR A 270 -55.82 -4.62 17.73
N GLU A 271 -55.11 -5.52 17.00
CA GLU A 271 -55.58 -6.48 15.97
C GLU A 271 -56.16 -5.88 14.66
N SER A 272 -56.01 -6.44 13.46
CA SER A 272 -55.93 -7.84 13.03
C SER A 272 -55.34 -7.97 11.60
N ASN A 273 -54.99 -9.22 11.26
CA ASN A 273 -54.68 -9.75 9.93
C ASN A 273 -55.77 -9.46 8.87
N ASP A 274 -55.37 -9.49 7.59
CA ASP A 274 -56.09 -10.25 6.56
C ASP A 274 -55.20 -10.61 5.35
N TYR A 275 -55.48 -11.79 4.81
CA TYR A 275 -54.83 -12.49 3.69
C TYR A 275 -55.47 -12.12 2.34
N ASP A 276 -54.91 -12.71 1.26
CA ASP A 276 -55.40 -12.83 -0.13
C ASP A 276 -54.83 -11.81 -1.15
N ALA A 277 -54.51 -12.14 -2.41
CA ALA A 277 -54.35 -13.39 -3.15
C ALA A 277 -53.83 -13.05 -4.56
N LEU A 278 -53.02 -13.96 -5.14
CA LEU A 278 -52.89 -14.33 -6.57
C LEU A 278 -52.51 -13.30 -7.66
N GLY A 279 -51.55 -13.70 -8.52
CA GLY A 279 -51.44 -13.16 -9.88
C GLY A 279 -50.14 -13.48 -10.63
N GLU A 280 -49.96 -14.72 -11.09
CA GLU A 280 -48.97 -15.08 -12.12
C GLU A 280 -49.22 -14.33 -13.44
N ARG A 281 -48.16 -13.79 -14.08
CA ARG A 281 -48.07 -13.66 -15.55
C ARG A 281 -46.63 -13.83 -16.03
N HIS A 282 -46.40 -14.95 -16.72
CA HIS A 282 -45.33 -15.11 -17.70
C HIS A 282 -45.61 -14.24 -18.94
N LEU A 283 -44.60 -13.54 -19.45
CA LEU A 283 -44.55 -13.18 -20.86
C LEU A 283 -43.11 -13.23 -21.38
N HIS A 284 -42.91 -14.08 -22.38
CA HIS A 284 -41.75 -14.11 -23.26
C HIS A 284 -41.61 -12.77 -24.00
N ARG A 285 -40.37 -12.29 -24.14
CA ARG A 285 -39.99 -11.46 -25.29
C ARG A 285 -38.56 -11.75 -25.71
N GLN A 286 -38.45 -12.27 -26.93
CA GLN A 286 -37.22 -12.40 -27.70
C GLN A 286 -36.55 -11.04 -27.89
N THR A 287 -35.22 -10.98 -27.90
CA THR A 287 -34.49 -9.85 -28.51
C THR A 287 -33.25 -10.36 -29.23
N THR A 288 -33.12 -9.79 -30.42
CA THR A 288 -32.23 -10.02 -31.56
C THR A 288 -30.75 -9.82 -31.30
N LEU A 289 -29.94 -10.61 -32.03
CA LEU A 289 -28.49 -10.56 -32.15
C LEU A 289 -28.01 -9.23 -32.79
N GLY A 290 -27.09 -8.55 -32.10
CA GLY A 290 -26.25 -7.45 -32.62
C GLY A 290 -24.77 -7.79 -32.44
N PRO A 291 -23.85 -7.13 -33.18
CA PRO A 291 -22.45 -7.53 -33.31
C PRO A 291 -21.61 -7.22 -32.05
N PRO A 292 -20.49 -7.92 -31.82
CA PRO A 292 -19.71 -7.80 -30.59
C PRO A 292 -18.88 -6.51 -30.54
N GLU A 293 -19.13 -5.71 -29.51
CA GLU A 293 -18.26 -4.61 -29.07
C GLU A 293 -16.97 -5.15 -28.41
N PRO A 294 -15.86 -4.39 -28.44
CA PRO A 294 -14.55 -4.83 -27.97
C PRO A 294 -14.55 -5.12 -26.47
N SER A 295 -14.09 -6.32 -26.12
CA SER A 295 -14.04 -6.86 -24.77
C SER A 295 -13.29 -5.93 -23.81
N CYS A 296 -14.04 -5.23 -22.96
CA CYS A 296 -13.51 -4.66 -21.74
C CYS A 296 -13.02 -5.81 -20.85
N LEU A 297 -11.75 -5.76 -20.47
CA LEU A 297 -11.06 -6.75 -19.64
C LEU A 297 -11.75 -6.87 -18.28
N SER A 298 -12.55 -7.93 -18.10
CA SER A 298 -12.87 -8.44 -16.77
C SER A 298 -11.58 -8.95 -16.10
N PRO A 299 -11.30 -8.60 -14.83
CA PRO A 299 -10.18 -9.19 -14.11
C PRO A 299 -10.46 -10.68 -13.86
N PRO A 300 -9.45 -11.57 -13.96
CA PRO A 300 -9.65 -12.99 -13.74
C PRO A 300 -9.98 -13.28 -12.25
N PRO A 301 -10.70 -14.37 -11.97
CA PRO A 301 -11.11 -14.71 -10.61
C PRO A 301 -9.93 -15.04 -9.70
N ALA A 302 -10.03 -14.61 -8.44
CA ALA A 302 -9.08 -14.84 -7.36
C ALA A 302 -8.69 -16.33 -7.25
N ARG A 303 -7.40 -16.64 -7.41
CA ARG A 303 -6.88 -18.00 -7.21
C ARG A 303 -5.52 -17.99 -6.52
N ARG A 304 -5.52 -18.56 -5.31
CA ARG A 304 -4.40 -19.00 -4.46
C ARG A 304 -3.12 -18.17 -4.61
N LEU A 305 -3.12 -16.99 -4.01
CA LEU A 305 -1.89 -16.30 -3.68
C LEU A 305 -1.23 -17.03 -2.52
N ARG A 306 -0.08 -17.66 -2.77
CA ARG A 306 0.76 -18.18 -1.69
C ARG A 306 1.30 -16.96 -0.91
N PRO A 307 1.12 -16.88 0.43
CA PRO A 307 1.65 -15.76 1.20
C PRO A 307 3.15 -15.58 0.98
N LEU A 308 3.58 -14.37 0.62
CA LEU A 308 4.99 -14.00 0.49
C LEU A 308 5.64 -14.06 1.88
N HIS A 309 6.13 -15.22 2.29
CA HIS A 309 6.87 -15.32 3.53
C HIS A 309 8.29 -14.73 3.32
N PRO A 310 8.68 -13.63 4.00
CA PRO A 310 9.92 -12.90 3.70
C PRO A 310 11.19 -13.76 3.84
N ALA A 311 11.13 -14.80 4.67
CA ALA A 311 12.24 -15.74 4.87
C ALA A 311 12.49 -16.72 3.71
N ASN A 312 11.58 -16.83 2.73
CA ASN A 312 11.67 -17.78 1.62
C ASN A 312 12.00 -17.14 0.26
N LEU A 313 11.97 -15.80 0.18
CA LEU A 313 12.35 -15.07 -1.03
C LEU A 313 13.88 -15.03 -1.14
N GLY A 314 14.43 -15.53 -2.26
CA GLY A 314 15.86 -15.54 -2.60
C GLY A 314 16.36 -16.92 -3.05
N PRO A 315 17.55 -17.00 -3.68
CA PRO A 315 18.10 -18.26 -4.19
C PRO A 315 18.21 -19.33 -3.09
N PRO A 316 17.95 -20.62 -3.40
CA PRO A 316 18.02 -21.72 -2.43
C PRO A 316 19.35 -21.78 -1.68
N SER A 317 20.45 -21.40 -2.34
CA SER A 317 21.82 -21.37 -1.83
C SER A 317 22.05 -20.38 -0.67
N HIS A 318 21.14 -19.42 -0.48
CA HIS A 318 21.32 -18.30 0.44
C HIS A 318 20.25 -18.21 1.54
N ARG A 319 19.40 -19.25 1.71
CA ARG A 319 18.53 -19.38 2.89
C ARG A 319 19.37 -19.75 4.13
N ARG A 320 20.27 -18.85 4.56
CA ARG A 320 21.12 -19.04 5.73
C ARG A 320 20.31 -19.01 7.02
N LEU A 321 20.67 -19.93 7.89
CA LEU A 321 20.08 -20.28 9.18
C LEU A 321 20.09 -19.09 10.17
N GLY A 322 18.94 -18.76 10.74
CA GLY A 322 18.78 -18.13 12.07
C GLY A 322 19.24 -16.67 12.29
N GLN A 323 20.47 -16.33 11.91
CA GLN A 323 21.12 -15.04 12.18
C GLN A 323 20.77 -14.02 11.09
N GLY A 324 20.23 -12.86 11.48
CA GLY A 324 19.86 -11.79 10.53
C GLY A 324 18.44 -11.86 9.95
N ARG A 325 17.59 -12.83 10.35
CA ARG A 325 16.17 -12.84 9.90
C ARG A 325 15.42 -11.55 10.27
N SER A 326 15.73 -10.96 11.43
CA SER A 326 15.15 -9.67 11.85
C SER A 326 15.53 -8.53 10.92
N VAL A 327 16.80 -8.48 10.53
CA VAL A 327 17.35 -7.51 9.58
C VAL A 327 16.65 -7.66 8.23
N TRP A 328 16.58 -8.88 7.68
CA TRP A 328 15.94 -9.10 6.38
C TRP A 328 14.43 -8.81 6.39
N ASN A 329 13.72 -9.13 7.47
CA ASN A 329 12.31 -8.76 7.60
C ASN A 329 12.13 -7.22 7.62
N ALA A 330 12.99 -6.52 8.36
CA ALA A 330 12.96 -5.06 8.41
C ALA A 330 13.29 -4.43 7.06
N LEU A 331 14.31 -4.95 6.35
CA LEU A 331 14.66 -4.49 5.02
C LEU A 331 13.54 -4.73 4.00
N THR A 332 12.82 -5.85 4.07
CA THR A 332 11.65 -6.09 3.22
C THR A 332 10.58 -5.01 3.41
N VAL A 333 10.27 -4.66 4.66
CA VAL A 333 9.30 -3.58 4.98
C VAL A 333 9.85 -2.23 4.52
N ALA A 334 11.13 -1.96 4.79
CA ALA A 334 11.77 -0.70 4.42
C ALA A 334 11.81 -0.48 2.91
N ILE A 335 12.09 -1.51 2.11
CA ILE A 335 12.03 -1.45 0.64
C ILE A 335 10.63 -1.01 0.19
N ALA A 336 9.58 -1.68 0.68
CA ALA A 336 8.21 -1.36 0.27
C ALA A 336 7.83 0.08 0.65
N VAL A 337 8.16 0.50 1.86
CA VAL A 337 7.85 1.86 2.36
C VAL A 337 8.63 2.94 1.61
N CYS A 338 9.94 2.75 1.36
CA CYS A 338 10.73 3.75 0.63
C CYS A 338 10.33 3.85 -0.84
N LEU A 339 9.98 2.74 -1.50
CA LEU A 339 9.43 2.78 -2.85
C LEU A 339 8.07 3.50 -2.90
N ALA A 340 7.21 3.24 -1.91
CA ALA A 340 5.93 3.92 -1.77
C ALA A 340 6.10 5.43 -1.51
N ARG A 341 7.06 5.80 -0.66
CA ARG A 341 7.44 7.19 -0.43
C ARG A 341 7.87 7.87 -1.72
N ASP A 342 8.81 7.27 -2.45
CA ASP A 342 9.37 7.85 -3.66
C ASP A 342 8.28 8.06 -4.74
N GLU A 343 7.28 7.19 -4.82
CA GLU A 343 6.12 7.37 -5.71
C GLU A 343 5.23 8.55 -5.29
N LEU A 344 4.91 8.68 -3.98
CA LEU A 344 4.14 9.82 -3.49
C LEU A 344 4.91 11.14 -3.63
N MET A 345 6.22 11.13 -3.43
CA MET A 345 7.08 12.30 -3.64
C MET A 345 7.04 12.78 -5.08
N ALA A 346 7.05 11.87 -6.06
CA ALA A 346 6.97 12.21 -7.48
C ALA A 346 5.63 12.87 -7.86
N ARG A 347 4.63 12.77 -6.99
CA ARG A 347 3.28 13.29 -7.15
C ARG A 347 2.90 14.29 -6.05
N ALA A 348 3.89 14.83 -5.35
CA ALA A 348 3.63 15.75 -4.24
C ALA A 348 2.81 16.98 -4.68
N ASP A 349 3.00 17.42 -5.93
CA ASP A 349 2.27 18.53 -6.54
C ASP A 349 0.77 18.21 -6.81
N ASP A 350 0.36 16.94 -6.76
CA ASP A 350 -1.05 16.52 -6.88
C ASP A 350 -1.83 16.72 -5.58
N PHE A 351 -1.16 17.00 -4.45
CA PHE A 351 -1.77 17.04 -3.12
C PHE A 351 -1.95 18.45 -2.59
N ASP A 352 -3.09 18.68 -1.93
CA ASP A 352 -3.42 19.96 -1.31
C ASP A 352 -2.74 20.07 0.07
N PRO A 353 -2.34 21.27 0.53
CA PRO A 353 -1.88 21.46 1.91
C PRO A 353 -2.98 21.06 2.89
N SER A 354 -2.64 20.23 3.87
CA SER A 354 -3.61 19.86 4.91
C SER A 354 -3.99 21.09 5.71
N ALA A 355 -5.27 21.24 6.03
CA ALA A 355 -5.73 22.31 6.90
C ALA A 355 -5.09 22.12 8.28
N VAL A 356 -4.01 22.88 8.53
CA VAL A 356 -3.38 22.93 9.84
C VAL A 356 -4.45 23.42 10.81
N VAL A 357 -5.00 22.50 11.60
CA VAL A 357 -5.68 22.89 12.83
C VAL A 357 -4.56 23.49 13.66
N GLU A 358 -4.53 24.81 13.79
CA GLU A 358 -3.72 25.45 14.81
C GLU A 358 -4.07 24.74 16.12
N GLU A 359 -3.15 23.91 16.61
CA GLU A 359 -3.17 23.48 18.00
C GLU A 359 -3.01 24.76 18.80
N SER A 360 -4.15 25.41 19.10
CA SER A 360 -4.22 26.49 20.07
C SER A 360 -3.65 25.92 21.36
N ASP A 361 -2.43 26.35 21.67
CA ASP A 361 -1.75 26.08 22.92
C ASP A 361 -2.68 26.52 24.06
N PRO A 362 -3.21 25.59 24.89
CA PRO A 362 -4.16 25.94 25.93
C PRO A 362 -3.52 26.76 27.07
N ASP A 363 -2.22 27.05 27.00
CA ASP A 363 -1.44 27.77 28.01
C ASP A 363 -0.83 29.11 27.52
N ALA A 364 -1.29 29.68 26.40
CA ALA A 364 -0.80 30.98 25.87
C ALA A 364 -1.47 32.23 26.48
#